data_AF-A0A8T2IV78-F1
#
_entry.id   AF-A0A8T2IV78-F1
#
_cell.length_a   1.000
_cell.length_b   1.000
_cell.length_c   1.000
_cell.angle_alpha   90.00
_cell.angle_beta   90.00
_cell.angle_gamma   90.00
#
_symmetry.space_group_name_H-M   'P 1'
#
loop_
_entity.id
_entity.type
_entity.pdbx_description
1 polymer ?
#
loop_
_entity_poly.entity_id
_entity_poly.type
_entity_poly.pdbx_seq_one_letter_code
_entity_poly.pdbx_strand_id
1 'polypeptide(L)'
;MSSYEVSRFVQKCQKERDEAFRREESARDKLKQLDISTRSHIQELKAKLKEVTSESKSLHRTVKKLRLELGLEENPRFTGKVTKDIIKELQEQEEQCSQLKEENTLISVQLREIIPVLTQTQKQKAEVEKQLEDLEKKMRQLQNENNQVSQLLEDSQKVNNELEKANIMLKKSIEDAKHYTNRSVQTTTSIPVTLQSSYKKIPRDLGNSHSILERRKLSVDRQNCSPTTGGSTHKTYLSSAHS
;
A
#
# COMPACT_ATOMS: atom_id res chain seq x y z
N MET A 1 57.19 -98.46 59.14
CA MET A 1 57.86 -97.31 58.51
C MET A 1 59.34 -97.38 58.82
N SER A 2 60.19 -97.23 57.81
CA SER A 2 61.64 -97.18 58.02
C SER A 2 62.06 -95.79 58.54
N SER A 3 63.19 -95.70 59.26
CA SER A 3 63.73 -94.45 59.80
C SER A 3 63.87 -93.35 58.73
N TYR A 4 64.20 -93.72 57.50
CA TYR A 4 64.34 -92.80 56.37
C TYR A 4 63.00 -92.16 55.93
N GLU A 5 61.91 -92.93 55.95
CA GLU A 5 60.56 -92.42 55.61
C GLU A 5 60.10 -91.38 56.63
N VAL A 6 60.39 -91.63 57.91
CA VAL A 6 60.09 -90.71 59.02
C VAL A 6 60.89 -89.42 58.87
N SER A 7 62.20 -89.49 58.60
CA SER A 7 63.03 -88.29 58.37
C SER A 7 62.56 -87.45 57.17
N ARG A 8 62.19 -88.10 56.06
CA ARG A 8 61.66 -87.39 54.87
C ARG A 8 60.35 -86.68 55.19
N PHE A 9 59.45 -87.33 55.93
CA PHE A 9 58.19 -86.72 56.35
C PHE A 9 58.42 -85.50 57.25
N VAL A 10 59.31 -85.60 58.24
CA VAL A 10 59.67 -84.48 59.12
C VAL A 10 60.25 -83.31 58.32
N GLN A 11 61.14 -83.57 57.37
CA GLN A 11 61.71 -82.53 56.50
C GLN A 11 60.64 -81.84 55.65
N LYS A 12 59.65 -82.59 55.14
CA LYS A 12 58.50 -82.04 54.42
C LYS A 12 57.65 -81.14 55.32
N CYS A 13 57.31 -81.59 56.52
CA CYS A 13 56.54 -80.78 57.49
C CYS A 13 57.29 -79.50 57.89
N GLN A 14 58.61 -79.56 58.07
CA GLN A 14 59.44 -78.38 58.34
C GLN A 14 59.39 -77.38 57.19
N LYS A 15 59.58 -77.84 55.95
CA LYS A 15 59.50 -76.99 54.76
C LYS A 15 58.13 -76.33 54.62
N GLU A 16 57.04 -77.09 54.81
CA GLU A 16 55.68 -76.57 54.75
C GLU A 16 55.40 -75.54 55.85
N ARG A 17 55.90 -75.77 57.07
CA ARG A 17 55.81 -74.81 58.18
C ARG A 17 56.56 -73.51 57.85
N ASP A 18 57.79 -73.61 57.34
CA ASP A 18 58.62 -72.44 57.03
C ASP A 18 58.05 -71.65 55.82
N GLU A 19 57.46 -72.34 54.83
CA GLU A 19 56.71 -71.71 53.74
C GLU A 19 55.42 -71.04 54.23
N ALA A 20 54.68 -71.68 55.14
CA ALA A 20 53.49 -71.09 55.75
C ALA A 20 53.85 -69.84 56.57
N PHE A 21 54.95 -69.90 57.34
CA PHE A 21 55.46 -68.76 58.10
C PHE A 21 55.84 -67.58 57.19
N ARG A 22 56.58 -67.82 56.10
CA ARG A 22 56.91 -66.76 55.12
C ARG A 22 55.67 -66.18 54.42
N ARG A 23 54.68 -67.02 54.10
CA ARG A 23 53.40 -66.56 53.54
C ARG A 23 52.63 -65.69 54.52
N GLU A 24 52.58 -66.08 55.79
CA GLU A 24 51.93 -65.34 56.86
C GLU A 24 52.62 -63.99 57.11
N GLU A 25 53.95 -63.97 57.14
CA GLU A 25 54.75 -62.75 57.28
C GLU A 25 54.49 -61.77 56.12
N SER A 26 54.53 -62.25 54.87
CA SER A 26 54.19 -61.43 53.70
C SER A 26 52.75 -60.91 53.75
N ALA A 27 51.79 -61.72 54.24
CA ALA A 27 50.40 -61.28 54.40
C ALA A 27 50.25 -60.22 55.49
N ARG A 28 50.95 -60.36 56.62
CA ARG A 28 50.99 -59.36 57.70
C ARG A 28 51.53 -58.03 57.21
N ASP A 29 52.62 -58.04 56.44
CA ASP A 29 53.22 -56.81 55.93
C ASP A 29 52.34 -56.11 54.89
N LYS A 30 51.69 -56.88 54.00
CA LYS A 30 50.68 -56.33 53.08
C LYS A 30 49.51 -55.71 53.83
N LEU A 31 49.05 -56.35 54.91
CA LEU A 31 47.95 -55.83 55.72
C LEU A 31 48.34 -54.54 56.46
N LYS A 32 49.56 -54.47 57.01
CA LYS A 32 50.09 -53.22 57.59
C LYS A 32 50.18 -52.11 56.56
N GLN A 33 50.68 -52.41 55.35
CA GLN A 33 50.79 -51.41 54.28
C GLN A 33 49.41 -50.90 53.84
N LEU A 34 48.43 -51.79 53.70
CA LEU A 34 47.05 -51.42 53.38
C LEU A 34 46.41 -50.58 54.49
N ASP A 35 46.64 -50.92 55.76
CA ASP A 35 46.13 -50.14 56.89
C ASP A 35 46.74 -48.72 56.92
N ILE A 36 48.07 -48.60 56.74
CA ILE A 36 48.74 -47.30 56.65
C ILE A 36 48.19 -46.48 55.47
N SER A 37 48.10 -47.09 54.28
CA SER A 37 47.59 -46.43 53.08
C SER A 37 46.13 -45.96 53.26
N THR A 38 45.28 -46.81 53.84
CA THR A 38 43.86 -46.50 54.05
C THR A 38 43.71 -45.37 55.07
N ARG A 39 44.46 -45.43 56.18
CA ARG A 39 44.45 -44.36 57.19
C ARG A 39 44.92 -43.03 56.60
N SER A 40 45.97 -43.04 55.79
CA SER A 40 46.47 -41.84 55.10
C SER A 40 45.41 -41.26 54.15
N HIS A 41 44.79 -42.10 53.32
CA HIS A 41 43.75 -41.66 52.39
C HIS A 41 42.52 -41.08 53.10
N ILE A 42 42.09 -41.69 54.21
CA ILE A 42 40.99 -41.17 55.03
C ILE A 42 41.34 -39.78 55.60
N GLN A 43 42.57 -39.57 56.04
CA GLN A 43 43.01 -38.27 56.56
C GLN A 43 43.03 -37.20 55.46
N GLU A 44 43.51 -37.55 54.27
CA GLU A 44 43.50 -36.66 53.10
C GLU A 44 42.07 -36.26 52.71
N LEU A 45 41.15 -37.21 52.60
CA LEU A 45 39.74 -36.93 52.30
C LEU A 45 39.08 -36.06 53.37
N LYS A 46 39.39 -36.27 54.65
CA LYS A 46 38.92 -35.40 55.74
C LYS A 46 39.45 -33.98 55.60
N ALA A 47 40.70 -33.79 55.17
CA ALA A 47 41.27 -32.47 54.92
C ALA A 47 40.55 -31.78 53.75
N LYS A 48 40.40 -32.46 52.62
CA LYS A 48 39.66 -31.96 51.44
C LYS A 48 38.21 -31.59 51.77
N LEU A 49 37.52 -32.41 52.56
CA LEU A 49 36.15 -32.11 52.98
C LEU A 49 36.08 -30.82 53.82
N LYS A 50 37.02 -30.62 54.74
CA LYS A 50 37.09 -29.39 55.55
C LYS A 50 37.36 -28.16 54.67
N GLU A 51 38.28 -28.28 53.72
CA GLU A 51 38.61 -27.23 52.76
C GLU A 51 37.39 -26.83 51.93
N VAL A 52 36.75 -27.77 51.24
CA VAL A 52 35.53 -27.53 50.45
C VAL A 52 34.40 -26.94 51.31
N THR A 53 34.25 -27.41 52.55
CA THR A 53 33.24 -26.86 53.48
C THR A 53 33.55 -25.40 53.82
N SER A 54 34.82 -25.05 54.02
CA SER A 54 35.24 -23.69 54.31
C SER A 54 35.08 -22.77 53.10
N GLU A 55 35.42 -23.26 51.90
CA GLU A 55 35.27 -22.55 50.64
C GLU A 55 33.79 -22.30 50.30
N SER A 56 32.92 -23.30 50.52
CA SER A 56 31.47 -23.14 50.37
C SER A 56 30.92 -22.03 51.28
N LYS A 57 31.39 -21.97 52.53
CA LYS A 57 31.02 -20.91 53.48
C LYS A 57 31.53 -19.54 53.03
N SER A 58 32.78 -19.42 52.55
CA SER A 58 33.29 -18.15 52.04
C SER A 58 32.55 -17.71 50.78
N LEU A 59 32.27 -18.63 49.86
CA LEU A 59 31.52 -18.34 48.65
C LEU A 59 30.11 -17.83 48.98
N HIS A 60 29.42 -18.47 49.94
CA HIS A 60 28.12 -18.00 50.39
C HIS A 60 28.16 -16.57 50.96
N ARG A 61 29.22 -16.22 51.72
CA ARG A 61 29.43 -14.85 52.20
C ARG A 61 29.69 -13.88 51.06
N THR A 62 30.52 -14.25 50.08
CA THR A 62 30.80 -13.42 48.90
C THR A 62 29.54 -13.17 48.09
N VAL A 63 28.72 -14.21 47.84
CA VAL A 63 27.44 -14.07 47.14
C VAL A 63 26.50 -13.15 47.91
N LYS A 64 26.41 -13.28 49.24
CA LYS A 64 25.60 -12.38 50.07
C LYS A 64 26.10 -10.94 49.99
N LYS A 65 27.41 -10.71 50.04
CA LYS A 65 28.03 -9.38 49.90
C LYS A 65 27.71 -8.76 48.55
N LEU A 66 27.89 -9.51 47.46
CA LEU A 66 27.59 -9.04 46.10
C LEU A 66 26.11 -8.71 45.91
N ARG A 67 25.19 -9.49 46.50
CA ARG A 67 23.76 -9.17 46.48
C ARG A 67 23.45 -7.84 47.16
N LEU A 68 24.11 -7.55 48.28
CA LEU A 68 23.99 -6.25 48.97
C LEU A 68 24.61 -5.12 48.14
N GLU A 69 25.83 -5.30 47.62
CA GLU A 69 26.53 -4.28 46.81
C GLU A 69 25.78 -3.92 45.52
N LEU A 70 25.11 -4.89 44.91
CA LEU A 70 24.28 -4.68 43.74
C LEU A 70 22.88 -4.10 44.07
N GLY A 71 22.61 -3.80 45.35
CA GLY A 71 21.32 -3.27 45.80
C GLY A 71 20.15 -4.24 45.61
N LEU A 72 20.45 -5.53 45.42
CA LEU A 72 19.44 -6.53 45.13
C LEU A 72 18.60 -6.82 46.37
N GLU A 73 19.19 -6.84 47.57
CA GLU A 73 18.42 -7.13 48.81
C GLU A 73 17.54 -5.96 49.28
N GLU A 74 17.81 -4.72 48.84
CA GLU A 74 16.98 -3.55 49.15
C GLU A 74 15.73 -3.48 48.28
N ASN A 75 15.73 -4.18 47.14
CA ASN A 75 14.59 -4.21 46.24
C ASN A 75 13.59 -5.29 46.71
N PRO A 76 12.37 -4.92 47.15
CA PRO A 76 11.37 -5.88 47.62
C PRO A 76 10.91 -6.88 46.54
N ARG A 77 11.27 -6.67 45.26
CA ARG A 77 11.02 -7.63 44.17
C ARG A 77 12.08 -8.72 44.07
N PHE A 78 13.26 -8.55 44.68
CA PHE A 78 14.38 -9.48 44.60
C PHE A 78 14.20 -10.72 45.50
N THR A 79 13.35 -11.61 45.03
CA THR A 79 13.07 -12.90 45.67
C THR A 79 13.86 -14.04 44.99
N GLY A 80 15.11 -13.80 44.54
CA GLY A 80 15.87 -14.78 43.74
C GLY A 80 15.21 -15.20 42.41
N LYS A 81 14.03 -14.64 42.11
CA LYS A 81 13.15 -14.82 40.95
C LYS A 81 13.34 -13.73 39.89
N VAL A 82 14.00 -12.62 40.25
CA VAL A 82 14.16 -11.43 39.41
C VAL A 82 14.85 -11.70 38.09
N THR A 83 15.89 -12.54 38.05
CA THR A 83 16.52 -12.88 36.76
C THR A 83 15.54 -13.58 35.82
N LYS A 84 14.66 -14.44 36.34
CA LYS A 84 13.64 -15.12 35.54
C LYS A 84 12.55 -14.14 35.08
N ASP A 85 12.12 -13.24 35.96
CA ASP A 85 11.09 -12.24 35.65
C ASP A 85 11.61 -11.20 34.64
N ILE A 86 12.87 -10.75 34.77
CA ILE A 86 13.54 -9.89 33.79
C ILE A 86 13.68 -10.59 32.44
N ILE A 87 14.08 -11.87 32.41
CA ILE A 87 14.15 -12.64 31.16
C ILE A 87 12.77 -12.71 30.49
N LYS A 88 11.71 -12.95 31.27
CA LYS A 88 10.34 -12.99 30.76
C LYS A 88 9.90 -11.63 30.20
N GLU A 89 10.18 -10.55 30.92
CA GLU A 89 9.88 -9.19 30.47
C GLU A 89 10.63 -8.84 29.18
N LEU A 90 11.91 -9.20 29.08
CA LEU A 90 12.70 -9.00 27.85
C LEU A 90 12.15 -9.81 26.67
N GLN A 91 11.70 -11.05 26.89
CA GLN A 91 11.06 -11.87 25.85
C GLN A 91 9.73 -11.27 25.39
N GLU A 92 8.90 -10.79 26.31
CA GLU A 92 7.65 -10.10 25.98
C GLU A 92 7.91 -8.80 25.20
N GLN A 93 8.96 -8.05 25.56
CA GLN A 93 9.38 -6.86 24.82
C GLN A 93 9.94 -7.18 23.43
N GLU A 94 10.69 -8.28 23.27
CA GLU A 94 11.18 -8.75 21.97
C GLU A 94 10.03 -9.14 21.04
N GLU A 95 9.01 -9.80 21.57
CA GLU A 95 7.81 -10.16 20.81
C GLU A 95 7.04 -8.91 20.38
N GLN A 96 6.84 -7.94 21.28
CA GLN A 96 6.23 -6.65 20.94
C GLN A 96 7.04 -5.88 19.88
N CYS A 97 8.37 -5.86 19.98
CA CYS A 97 9.23 -5.25 18.97
C CYS A 97 9.07 -5.92 17.61
N SER A 98 8.92 -7.26 17.60
CA SER A 98 8.72 -8.03 16.37
C SER A 98 7.38 -7.71 15.71
N GLN A 99 6.30 -7.63 16.50
CA GLN A 99 4.97 -7.23 16.02
C GLN A 99 4.98 -5.81 15.44
N LEU A 100 5.56 -4.84 16.16
CA LEU A 100 5.68 -3.46 15.68
C LEU A 100 6.49 -3.36 14.38
N LYS A 101 7.53 -4.18 14.25
CA LYS A 101 8.32 -4.24 13.02
C LYS A 101 7.47 -4.74 11.84
N GLU A 102 6.69 -5.79 12.04
CA GLU A 102 5.76 -6.30 11.01
C GLU A 102 4.71 -5.25 10.63
N GLU A 103 4.07 -4.61 11.60
CA GLU A 103 3.11 -3.53 11.35
C GLU A 103 3.74 -2.37 10.55
N ASN A 104 4.96 -1.97 10.91
CA ASN A 104 5.66 -0.89 10.21
C ASN A 104 6.02 -1.29 8.77
N THR A 105 6.36 -2.57 8.53
CA THR A 105 6.56 -3.06 7.16
C THR A 105 5.26 -3.05 6.35
N LEU A 106 4.12 -3.40 6.96
CA LEU A 106 2.81 -3.35 6.32
C LEU A 106 2.43 -1.91 5.94
N ILE A 107 2.57 -0.97 6.88
CA ILE A 107 2.33 0.45 6.63
C ILE A 107 3.24 0.98 5.52
N SER A 108 4.51 0.56 5.51
CA SER A 108 5.47 0.94 4.46
C SER A 108 5.09 0.40 3.07
N VAL A 109 4.46 -0.77 2.99
CA VAL A 109 3.89 -1.31 1.73
C VAL A 109 2.69 -0.48 1.30
N GLN A 110 1.74 -0.23 2.20
CA GLN A 110 0.54 0.58 1.91
C GLN A 110 0.90 1.99 1.46
N LEU A 111 1.90 2.62 2.08
CA LEU A 111 2.39 3.93 1.69
C LEU A 111 2.96 3.93 0.26
N ARG A 112 3.71 2.88 -0.12
CA ARG A 112 4.21 2.70 -1.48
C ARG A 112 3.10 2.50 -2.51
N GLU A 113 1.96 1.96 -2.11
CA GLU A 113 0.78 1.79 -2.99
C GLU A 113 -0.03 3.09 -3.13
N ILE A 114 -0.21 3.83 -2.04
CA ILE A 114 -1.03 5.06 -2.03
C ILE A 114 -0.33 6.24 -2.71
N ILE A 115 1.00 6.39 -2.54
CA ILE A 115 1.74 7.53 -3.13
C ILE A 115 1.55 7.64 -4.66
N PRO A 116 1.70 6.57 -5.46
CA PRO A 116 1.46 6.61 -6.89
C PRO A 116 0.02 7.01 -7.24
N VAL A 117 -0.96 6.48 -6.51
CA VAL A 117 -2.39 6.80 -6.73
C VAL A 117 -2.65 8.28 -6.45
N LEU A 118 -2.13 8.82 -5.36
CA LEU A 118 -2.26 10.24 -5.02
C LEU A 118 -1.58 11.13 -6.06
N THR A 119 -0.37 10.76 -6.48
CA THR A 119 0.39 11.49 -7.50
C THR A 119 -0.35 11.49 -8.85
N GLN A 120 -0.92 10.35 -9.24
CA GLN A 120 -1.70 10.23 -10.47
C GLN A 120 -2.99 11.04 -10.39
N THR A 121 -3.68 11.00 -9.25
CA THR A 121 -4.89 11.79 -9.00
C THR A 121 -4.59 13.29 -9.08
N GLN A 122 -3.46 13.73 -8.52
CA GLN A 122 -3.04 15.14 -8.59
C GLN A 122 -2.75 15.57 -10.03
N LYS A 123 -2.11 14.72 -10.84
CA LYS A 123 -1.90 14.98 -12.27
C LYS A 123 -3.22 15.10 -13.04
N GLN A 124 -4.16 14.19 -12.80
CA GLN A 124 -5.48 14.22 -13.43
C GLN A 124 -6.26 15.47 -13.03
N LYS A 125 -6.21 15.87 -11.76
CA LYS A 125 -6.83 17.11 -11.28
C LYS A 125 -6.27 18.33 -12.02
N ALA A 126 -4.95 18.46 -12.11
CA ALA A 126 -4.31 19.59 -12.80
C ALA A 126 -4.69 19.67 -14.29
N GLU A 127 -4.82 18.52 -14.97
CA GLU A 127 -5.29 18.48 -16.36
C GLU A 127 -6.75 18.94 -16.49
N VAL A 128 -7.64 18.50 -15.60
CA VAL A 128 -9.04 18.94 -15.59
C VAL A 128 -9.16 20.43 -15.27
N GLU A 129 -8.38 20.95 -14.32
CA GLU A 129 -8.34 22.38 -14.01
C GLU A 129 -7.90 23.20 -15.23
N LYS A 130 -6.88 22.75 -15.96
CA LYS A 130 -6.45 23.38 -17.21
C LYS A 130 -7.55 23.36 -18.28
N GLN A 131 -8.23 22.23 -18.45
CA GLN A 131 -9.34 22.12 -19.39
C GLN A 131 -10.50 23.06 -19.03
N LEU A 132 -10.78 23.21 -17.73
CA LEU A 132 -11.79 24.15 -17.24
C LEU A 132 -11.40 25.59 -17.57
N GLU A 133 -10.16 26.00 -17.29
CA GLU A 133 -9.68 27.34 -17.63
C GLU A 133 -9.78 27.65 -19.13
N ASP A 134 -9.43 26.68 -19.98
CA ASP A 134 -9.49 26.83 -21.43
C ASP A 134 -10.95 26.94 -21.93
N LEU A 135 -11.87 26.17 -21.34
CA LEU A 135 -13.31 26.29 -21.62
C LEU A 135 -13.86 27.64 -21.16
N GLU A 136 -13.48 28.13 -20.00
CA GLU A 136 -13.89 29.45 -19.50
C GLU A 136 -13.38 30.59 -20.39
N LYS A 137 -12.13 30.51 -20.87
CA LYS A 137 -11.58 31.46 -21.86
C LYS A 137 -12.40 31.43 -23.14
N LYS A 138 -12.69 30.24 -23.67
CA LYS A 138 -13.50 30.07 -24.89
C LYS A 138 -14.92 30.61 -24.72
N MET A 139 -15.54 30.37 -23.57
CA MET A 139 -16.88 30.88 -23.27
C MET A 139 -16.90 32.42 -23.23
N ARG A 140 -15.91 33.05 -22.58
CA ARG A 140 -15.76 34.51 -22.58
C ARG A 140 -15.57 35.08 -23.99
N GLN A 141 -14.78 34.40 -24.82
CA GLN A 141 -14.61 34.79 -26.22
C GLN A 141 -15.93 34.72 -26.99
N LEU A 142 -16.65 33.61 -26.91
CA LEU A 142 -17.95 33.43 -27.57
C LEU A 142 -19.00 34.44 -27.08
N GLN A 143 -18.98 34.78 -25.80
CA GLN A 143 -19.86 35.81 -25.24
C GLN A 143 -19.54 37.19 -25.82
N ASN A 144 -18.26 37.54 -25.95
CA ASN A 144 -17.83 38.79 -26.59
C ASN A 144 -18.23 38.83 -28.08
N GLU A 145 -18.01 37.73 -28.82
CA GLU A 145 -18.42 37.61 -30.21
C GLU A 145 -19.95 37.76 -30.36
N ASN A 146 -20.73 37.11 -29.50
CA ASN A 146 -22.19 37.22 -29.50
C ASN A 146 -22.67 38.66 -29.20
N ASN A 147 -22.02 39.35 -28.25
CA ASN A 147 -22.31 40.75 -27.97
C ASN A 147 -22.01 41.66 -29.17
N GLN A 148 -20.89 41.44 -29.86
CA GLN A 148 -20.53 42.19 -31.08
C GLN A 148 -21.53 41.95 -32.21
N VAL A 149 -21.92 40.69 -32.44
CA VAL A 149 -22.94 40.33 -33.44
C VAL A 149 -24.28 40.96 -33.11
N SER A 150 -24.66 40.96 -31.82
CA SER A 150 -25.92 41.57 -31.36
C SER A 150 -25.91 43.08 -31.59
N GLN A 151 -24.79 43.77 -31.34
CA GLN A 151 -24.63 45.19 -31.62
C GLN A 151 -24.73 45.50 -33.13
N LEU A 152 -24.02 44.72 -33.97
CA LEU A 152 -24.07 44.89 -35.43
C LEU A 152 -25.49 44.66 -35.99
N LEU A 153 -26.24 43.73 -35.41
CA LEU A 153 -27.63 43.49 -35.77
C LEU A 153 -28.51 44.69 -35.41
N GLU A 154 -28.34 45.26 -34.22
CA GLU A 154 -29.07 46.47 -33.79
C GLU A 154 -28.76 47.66 -34.70
N ASP A 155 -27.49 47.87 -35.04
CA ASP A 155 -27.05 48.95 -35.93
C ASP A 155 -27.59 48.76 -37.35
N SER A 156 -27.56 47.54 -37.87
CA SER A 156 -28.15 47.21 -39.18
C SER A 156 -29.67 47.45 -39.19
N GLN A 157 -30.36 47.15 -38.08
CA GLN A 157 -31.79 47.40 -37.95
C GLN A 157 -32.10 48.90 -37.90
N LYS A 158 -31.29 49.72 -37.23
CA LYS A 158 -31.41 51.18 -37.25
C LYS A 158 -31.26 51.75 -38.66
N VAL A 159 -30.23 51.33 -39.40
CA VAL A 159 -30.00 51.75 -40.79
C VAL A 159 -31.17 51.36 -41.69
N ASN A 160 -31.68 50.14 -41.57
CA ASN A 160 -32.84 49.70 -42.34
C ASN A 160 -34.10 50.54 -42.03
N ASN A 161 -34.35 50.84 -40.75
CA ASN A 161 -35.48 51.69 -40.35
C ASN A 161 -35.34 53.13 -40.89
N GLU A 162 -34.13 53.69 -40.93
CA GLU A 162 -33.85 55.00 -41.51
C GLU A 162 -34.06 54.99 -43.03
N LEU A 163 -33.56 53.96 -43.71
CA LEU A 163 -33.75 53.77 -45.15
C LEU A 163 -35.24 53.62 -45.51
N GLU A 164 -36.01 52.88 -44.71
CA GLU A 164 -37.45 52.74 -44.87
C GLU A 164 -38.15 54.09 -44.74
N LYS A 165 -37.81 54.89 -43.71
CA LYS A 165 -38.35 56.26 -43.55
C LYS A 165 -38.00 57.15 -44.75
N ALA A 166 -36.76 57.12 -45.22
CA ALA A 166 -36.32 57.87 -46.39
C ALA A 166 -37.07 57.45 -47.66
N ASN A 167 -37.29 56.15 -47.85
CA ASN A 167 -38.04 55.60 -48.97
C ASN A 167 -39.52 56.02 -48.92
N ILE A 168 -40.14 56.02 -47.74
CA ILE A 168 -41.51 56.53 -47.55
C ILE A 168 -41.58 58.03 -47.91
N MET A 169 -40.63 58.85 -47.46
CA MET A 169 -40.57 60.28 -47.80
C MET A 169 -40.39 60.51 -49.30
N LEU A 170 -39.49 59.77 -49.94
CA LEU A 170 -39.26 59.84 -51.39
C LEU A 170 -40.52 59.45 -52.17
N LYS A 171 -41.18 58.34 -51.80
CA LYS A 171 -42.44 57.91 -52.43
C LYS A 171 -43.53 58.98 -52.32
N LYS A 172 -43.68 59.61 -51.15
CA LYS A 172 -44.61 60.73 -50.96
C LYS A 172 -44.27 61.91 -51.86
N SER A 173 -42.99 62.31 -51.90
CA SER A 173 -42.55 63.42 -52.76
C SER A 173 -42.76 63.15 -54.25
N ILE A 174 -42.52 61.92 -54.71
CA ILE A 174 -42.81 61.50 -56.08
C ILE A 174 -44.32 61.57 -56.36
N GLU A 175 -45.17 61.12 -55.43
CA GLU A 175 -46.62 61.16 -55.60
C GLU A 175 -47.15 62.60 -55.60
N ASP A 176 -46.64 63.47 -54.73
CA ASP A 176 -46.93 64.90 -54.74
C ASP A 176 -46.52 65.53 -56.08
N ALA A 177 -45.31 65.23 -56.58
CA ALA A 177 -44.83 65.72 -57.88
C ALA A 177 -45.70 65.23 -59.05
N LYS A 178 -46.22 63.99 -59.01
CA LYS A 178 -47.22 63.48 -59.97
C LYS A 178 -48.52 64.26 -59.87
N HIS A 179 -49.00 64.58 -58.67
CA HIS A 179 -50.20 65.42 -58.51
C HIS A 179 -50.00 66.83 -59.08
N TYR A 180 -48.83 67.44 -58.88
CA TYR A 180 -48.50 68.74 -59.47
C TYR A 180 -48.38 68.70 -60.99
N THR A 181 -47.75 67.67 -61.57
CA THR A 181 -47.67 67.50 -63.03
C THR A 181 -49.02 67.17 -63.66
N ASN A 182 -49.86 66.35 -63.02
CA ASN A 182 -51.24 66.14 -63.47
C ASN A 182 -52.07 67.44 -63.42
N ARG A 183 -51.78 68.35 -62.49
CA ARG A 183 -52.46 69.65 -62.37
C ARG A 183 -51.93 70.69 -63.35
N SER A 184 -50.64 70.67 -63.70
CA SER A 184 -50.04 71.57 -64.70
C SER A 184 -50.27 71.12 -66.15
N VAL A 185 -50.60 69.85 -66.37
CA VAL A 185 -51.04 69.30 -67.67
C VAL A 185 -52.56 69.45 -67.86
N GLN A 186 -53.26 70.09 -66.92
CA GLN A 186 -54.68 70.44 -67.09
C GLN A 186 -54.82 71.68 -67.98
N THR A 187 -54.47 71.54 -69.26
CA THR A 187 -54.88 72.48 -70.31
C THR A 187 -56.38 72.35 -70.54
N THR A 188 -57.09 73.47 -70.53
CA THR A 188 -58.45 73.61 -71.03
C THR A 188 -58.48 73.16 -72.49
N THR A 189 -58.90 71.91 -72.73
CA THR A 189 -59.14 71.18 -73.99
C THR A 189 -58.32 69.89 -74.14
N SER A 190 -58.76 68.82 -73.48
CA SER A 190 -58.57 67.47 -74.05
C SER A 190 -59.62 66.50 -73.52
N ILE A 191 -60.19 65.78 -74.49
CA ILE A 191 -61.34 64.87 -74.47
C ILE A 191 -61.17 63.74 -73.43
N PRO A 192 -62.23 63.28 -72.74
CA PRO A 192 -62.16 62.10 -71.89
C PRO A 192 -61.83 60.86 -72.73
N VAL A 193 -60.59 60.35 -72.59
CA VAL A 193 -60.23 59.02 -73.09
C VAL A 193 -60.78 57.99 -72.11
N THR A 194 -62.07 57.71 -72.25
CA THR A 194 -62.56 56.37 -72.00
C THR A 194 -61.96 55.47 -73.09
N LEU A 195 -61.54 54.26 -72.70
CA LEU A 195 -60.90 53.23 -73.52
C LEU A 195 -59.44 53.48 -73.95
N GLN A 196 -58.51 53.00 -73.13
CA GLN A 196 -57.36 52.26 -73.65
C GLN A 196 -56.81 51.27 -72.62
N SER A 197 -56.55 50.05 -73.10
CA SER A 197 -55.71 49.02 -72.47
C SER A 197 -56.37 48.05 -71.50
N SER A 198 -57.38 47.34 -72.01
CA SER A 198 -57.52 45.91 -71.80
C SER A 198 -56.32 45.16 -72.41
N TYR A 199 -55.22 45.05 -71.67
CA TYR A 199 -54.20 44.03 -71.93
C TYR A 199 -53.98 43.18 -70.68
N LYS A 200 -54.56 41.98 -70.76
CA LYS A 200 -54.14 40.79 -70.03
C LYS A 200 -52.61 40.72 -70.03
N LYS A 201 -51.99 40.72 -68.84
CA LYS A 201 -50.71 40.04 -68.64
C LYS A 201 -50.97 38.86 -67.71
N ILE A 202 -50.96 37.70 -68.34
CA ILE A 202 -50.94 36.36 -67.76
C ILE A 202 -49.70 36.23 -66.86
N PRO A 203 -49.76 35.46 -65.76
CA PRO A 203 -48.63 35.24 -64.87
C PRO A 203 -47.50 34.53 -65.61
N ARG A 204 -46.26 35.00 -65.44
CA ARG A 204 -45.08 34.26 -65.85
C ARG A 204 -44.42 33.68 -64.60
N ASP A 205 -44.82 32.45 -64.32
CA ASP A 205 -43.97 31.48 -63.65
C ASP A 205 -42.96 30.90 -64.69
N LEU A 206 -42.00 30.11 -64.21
CA LEU A 206 -40.76 29.57 -64.82
C LEU A 206 -39.54 30.39 -64.37
N GLY A 207 -38.61 29.90 -63.56
CA GLY A 207 -38.14 28.56 -63.19
C GLY A 207 -36.68 28.80 -62.73
N ASN A 208 -35.92 27.96 -62.06
CA ASN A 208 -35.94 26.53 -61.83
C ASN A 208 -34.77 26.28 -60.85
N SER A 209 -34.95 25.46 -59.82
CA SER A 209 -33.93 24.54 -59.28
C SER A 209 -34.57 23.59 -58.27
N HIS A 210 -34.86 22.39 -58.76
CA HIS A 210 -34.90 21.10 -58.06
C HIS A 210 -33.99 21.05 -56.81
N SER A 211 -34.31 20.39 -55.70
CA SER A 211 -34.59 18.96 -55.54
C SER A 211 -34.93 18.71 -54.05
N ILE A 212 -36.01 18.00 -53.73
CA ILE A 212 -35.99 16.61 -53.25
C ILE A 212 -34.92 16.35 -52.19
N LEU A 213 -35.30 16.34 -50.91
CA LEU A 213 -34.60 15.60 -49.87
C LEU A 213 -35.46 14.39 -49.47
N GLU A 214 -35.40 13.35 -50.30
CA GLU A 214 -35.69 11.99 -49.84
C GLU A 214 -34.44 11.42 -49.14
N ARG A 215 -34.71 10.83 -47.97
CA ARG A 215 -34.05 9.65 -47.37
C ARG A 215 -32.70 9.23 -47.94
N ARG A 216 -31.70 9.12 -47.06
CA ARG A 216 -30.95 7.86 -46.85
C ARG A 216 -30.60 7.67 -45.38
N LYS A 217 -31.21 6.65 -44.78
CA LYS A 217 -30.61 5.85 -43.70
C LYS A 217 -29.56 4.95 -44.34
N LEU A 218 -28.32 5.01 -43.87
CA LEU A 218 -27.31 3.93 -43.86
C LEU A 218 -26.38 4.31 -42.69
N SER A 219 -26.46 3.69 -41.51
CA SER A 219 -25.92 2.35 -41.19
C SER A 219 -24.52 2.13 -41.74
N VAL A 220 -23.53 2.20 -40.86
CA VAL A 220 -22.41 1.27 -40.85
C VAL A 220 -22.33 0.68 -39.45
N ASP A 221 -22.83 -0.55 -39.41
CA ASP A 221 -22.60 -1.56 -38.39
C ASP A 221 -21.16 -2.10 -38.43
N ARG A 222 -20.83 -2.85 -37.36
CA ARG A 222 -19.81 -3.93 -37.22
C ARG A 222 -18.37 -3.47 -36.94
N GLN A 223 -17.63 -4.01 -35.96
CA GLN A 223 -17.54 -5.34 -35.30
C GLN A 223 -16.84 -5.09 -33.92
N ASN A 224 -16.92 -5.88 -32.84
CA ASN A 224 -17.27 -7.27 -32.62
C ASN A 224 -17.40 -7.55 -31.09
N CYS A 225 -18.24 -8.54 -30.78
CA CYS A 225 -18.17 -9.51 -29.68
C CYS A 225 -18.37 -9.09 -28.21
N SER A 226 -19.51 -9.55 -27.70
CA SER A 226 -19.88 -9.84 -26.32
C SER A 226 -19.24 -11.18 -25.83
N PRO A 227 -19.78 -11.88 -24.81
CA PRO A 227 -19.66 -11.66 -23.36
C PRO A 227 -19.09 -12.90 -22.63
N THR A 228 -18.69 -12.79 -21.37
CA THR A 228 -18.79 -13.99 -20.49
C THR A 228 -19.04 -13.62 -19.02
N THR A 229 -20.25 -13.96 -18.57
CA THR A 229 -20.61 -14.26 -17.18
C THR A 229 -20.15 -15.67 -16.82
N GLY A 230 -19.84 -15.89 -15.53
CA GLY A 230 -19.64 -17.20 -14.90
C GLY A 230 -18.24 -17.32 -14.30
N GLY A 231 -18.01 -17.47 -13.00
CA GLY A 231 -18.80 -18.20 -12.00
C GLY A 231 -18.48 -19.69 -12.06
N SER A 232 -17.45 -20.16 -11.33
CA SER A 232 -17.32 -21.54 -10.81
C SER A 232 -16.03 -21.66 -9.97
N THR A 233 -16.11 -21.71 -8.63
CA THR A 233 -16.08 -22.91 -7.75
C THR A 233 -14.80 -23.75 -7.76
N HIS A 234 -14.15 -23.74 -6.58
CA HIS A 234 -13.67 -24.88 -5.78
C HIS A 234 -12.38 -25.67 -6.11
N LYS A 235 -11.57 -25.78 -5.01
CA LYS A 235 -10.77 -26.93 -4.51
C LYS A 235 -9.42 -27.22 -5.22
N THR A 236 -8.32 -27.66 -4.59
CA THR A 236 -7.97 -28.06 -3.21
C THR A 236 -6.43 -28.17 -3.09
N TYR A 237 -5.93 -28.14 -1.84
CA TYR A 237 -4.68 -28.72 -1.30
C TYR A 237 -3.36 -28.63 -2.09
N LEU A 238 -2.33 -28.09 -1.43
CA LEU A 238 -1.14 -28.89 -1.12
C LEU A 238 -0.38 -28.28 0.06
N SER A 239 -0.19 -29.14 1.05
CA SER A 239 0.72 -29.02 2.18
C SER A 239 2.17 -29.09 1.71
N SER A 240 3.06 -28.32 2.33
CA SER A 240 4.40 -28.82 2.62
C SER A 240 4.93 -28.17 3.89
N ALA A 241 5.15 -29.03 4.89
CA ALA A 241 6.03 -28.82 6.02
C ALA A 241 7.51 -28.83 5.57
N HIS A 242 8.40 -28.74 6.57
CA HIS A 242 9.87 -28.69 6.59
C HIS A 242 10.37 -27.28 6.94
N SER A 243 11.15 -27.05 8.00
CA SER A 243 11.82 -27.93 8.97
C SER A 243 12.19 -27.12 10.20
#